data_AF-A0A9X5F8X0-F1
#
_entry.id   AF-A0A9X5F8X0-F1
#
_cell.length_a   1.000
_cell.length_b   1.000
_cell.length_c   1.000
_cell.angle_alpha   90.00
_cell.angle_beta   90.00
_cell.angle_gamma   90.00
#
_symmetry.space_group_name_H-M   'P 1'
#
loop_
_entity.id
_entity.type
_entity.pdbx_description
1 polymer ?
#
loop_
_entity_poly.entity_id
_entity_poly.type
_entity_poly.pdbx_seq_one_letter_code
_entity_poly.pdbx_strand_id
1 'polypeptide(L)'
;MLHHYQAKSLDNIYLEDIPHIIHPDYAARDLADTTLPNRNIQEWNLPQDYSHFVSRYHQFHWQRPWMAYRDTLDDIRSGKVVLLEKKMTGHALTGVLTSSGNLRNDLPLFLHSHLSYLISKQLKRPAYYVRPSEPVQHAQAAKTINSKSAGRLLAAGGVYNGNIDGFKKTAEQLGGDAPAGYNQVMDNKGLLITGASVAAALGIGRLTPTNELETLSNLSKIPSPPPSTLVNFESRQLQKKFKHAVDFNVPGNPNAEGLKSFEQALKSHIDDPLTNRITGKYRWNQDVYHYYNPETKLNVMTKPDGNFISGWKLSDTQSTDLIGNGNVF
;
A
#
# COMPACT_ATOMS: atom_id res chain seq x y z
N MET A 1 -21.08 -16.07 -19.41
CA MET A 1 -20.51 -17.21 -18.66
C MET A 1 -19.10 -16.96 -18.14
N LEU A 2 -18.52 -15.74 -18.27
CA LEU A 2 -17.13 -15.47 -17.88
C LEU A 2 -16.95 -14.70 -16.56
N HIS A 3 -18.03 -14.36 -15.86
CA HIS A 3 -18.00 -13.62 -14.59
C HIS A 3 -17.33 -14.39 -13.43
N HIS A 4 -17.14 -15.70 -13.60
CA HIS A 4 -16.39 -16.56 -12.68
C HIS A 4 -14.88 -16.39 -12.80
N TYR A 5 -14.41 -15.64 -13.80
CA TYR A 5 -13.00 -15.31 -13.99
C TYR A 5 -12.69 -13.89 -13.53
N GLN A 6 -11.43 -13.66 -13.14
CA GLN A 6 -10.86 -12.35 -12.88
C GLN A 6 -9.64 -12.14 -13.77
N ALA A 7 -9.58 -11.00 -14.47
CA ALA A 7 -8.41 -10.60 -15.24
C ALA A 7 -7.34 -9.98 -14.33
N LYS A 8 -6.09 -10.39 -14.50
CA LYS A 8 -4.93 -9.83 -13.79
C LYS A 8 -3.77 -9.58 -14.75
N SER A 9 -2.94 -8.60 -14.40
CA SER A 9 -1.63 -8.43 -15.00
C SER A 9 -0.72 -9.58 -14.59
N LEU A 10 0.14 -10.05 -15.49
CA LEU A 10 1.15 -11.06 -15.22
C LEU A 10 2.01 -10.70 -13.99
N ASP A 11 2.37 -9.42 -13.83
CA ASP A 11 3.20 -8.96 -12.72
C ASP A 11 2.54 -9.11 -11.33
N ASN A 12 1.23 -9.32 -11.28
CA ASN A 12 0.45 -9.46 -10.05
C ASN A 12 0.10 -10.93 -9.73
N ILE A 13 0.77 -11.87 -10.40
CA ILE A 13 0.60 -13.30 -10.23
C ILE A 13 1.63 -13.84 -9.23
N TYR A 14 1.16 -14.74 -8.37
CA TYR A 14 1.98 -15.42 -7.37
C TYR A 14 1.80 -16.93 -7.45
N LEU A 15 2.63 -17.67 -6.73
CA LEU A 15 2.65 -19.12 -6.75
C LEU A 15 1.28 -19.76 -6.50
N GLU A 16 0.50 -19.22 -5.56
CA GLU A 16 -0.85 -19.69 -5.25
C GLU A 16 -1.88 -19.46 -6.36
N ASP A 17 -1.63 -18.50 -7.27
CA ASP A 17 -2.56 -18.18 -8.34
C ASP A 17 -2.45 -19.18 -9.50
N ILE A 18 -1.28 -19.82 -9.67
CA ILE A 18 -0.95 -20.69 -10.82
C ILE A 18 -2.02 -21.77 -11.09
N PRO A 19 -2.52 -22.51 -10.09
CA PRO A 19 -3.54 -23.53 -10.31
C PRO A 19 -4.87 -22.99 -10.84
N HIS A 20 -5.12 -21.68 -10.68
CA HIS A 20 -6.35 -21.02 -11.08
C HIS A 20 -6.26 -20.35 -12.46
N ILE A 21 -5.08 -20.29 -13.06
CA ILE A 21 -4.89 -19.63 -14.35
C ILE A 21 -5.42 -20.55 -15.45
N ILE A 22 -6.36 -20.03 -16.25
CA ILE A 22 -6.78 -20.70 -17.48
C ILE A 22 -5.79 -20.41 -18.61
N HIS A 23 -5.61 -21.38 -19.48
CA HIS A 23 -4.67 -21.32 -20.58
C HIS A 23 -5.07 -20.19 -21.57
N PRO A 24 -4.12 -19.35 -22.01
CA PRO A 24 -4.37 -18.16 -22.83
C PRO A 24 -5.24 -18.41 -24.07
N ASP A 25 -5.04 -19.52 -24.78
CA ASP A 25 -5.85 -19.84 -25.96
C ASP A 25 -7.33 -20.07 -25.65
N TYR A 26 -7.65 -20.71 -24.53
CA TYR A 26 -9.04 -20.89 -24.11
C TYR A 26 -9.65 -19.57 -23.65
N ALA A 27 -8.89 -18.78 -22.87
CA ALA A 27 -9.30 -17.44 -22.47
C ALA A 27 -9.61 -16.55 -23.70
N ALA A 28 -8.72 -16.58 -24.70
CA ALA A 28 -8.87 -15.80 -25.92
C ALA A 28 -10.04 -16.30 -26.78
N ARG A 29 -10.25 -17.62 -26.86
CA ARG A 29 -11.39 -18.20 -27.58
C ARG A 29 -12.72 -17.77 -26.96
N ASP A 30 -12.84 -17.83 -25.64
CA ASP A 30 -14.08 -17.50 -24.95
C ASP A 30 -14.40 -15.99 -25.00
N LEU A 31 -13.38 -15.15 -25.16
CA LEU A 31 -13.52 -13.70 -25.31
C LEU A 31 -13.55 -13.21 -26.76
N ALA A 32 -13.36 -14.10 -27.76
CA ALA A 32 -13.22 -13.70 -29.16
C ALA A 32 -14.40 -12.89 -29.69
N ASP A 33 -15.62 -13.21 -29.24
CA ASP A 33 -16.86 -12.52 -29.63
C ASP A 33 -16.87 -11.03 -29.23
N THR A 34 -16.09 -10.64 -28.22
CA THR A 34 -15.97 -9.23 -27.78
C THR A 34 -15.23 -8.35 -28.79
N THR A 35 -14.51 -8.96 -29.73
CA THR A 35 -13.72 -8.25 -30.75
C THR A 35 -14.48 -8.01 -32.05
N LEU A 36 -15.73 -8.46 -32.14
CA LEU A 36 -16.53 -8.31 -33.35
C LEU A 36 -17.13 -6.90 -33.46
N PRO A 37 -17.14 -6.29 -34.65
CA PRO A 37 -17.80 -5.01 -34.85
C PRO A 37 -19.32 -5.12 -34.60
N ASN A 38 -19.92 -4.03 -34.13
CA ASN A 38 -21.37 -3.89 -33.89
C ASN A 38 -21.96 -4.85 -32.82
N ARG A 39 -21.13 -5.47 -31.98
CA ARG A 39 -21.62 -6.20 -30.81
C ARG A 39 -21.96 -5.24 -29.67
N ASN A 40 -23.14 -5.42 -29.09
CA ASN A 40 -23.47 -4.83 -27.80
C ASN A 40 -22.77 -5.63 -26.69
N ILE A 41 -21.67 -5.10 -26.18
CA ILE A 41 -20.86 -5.75 -25.15
C ILE A 41 -21.51 -5.50 -23.80
N GLN A 42 -22.07 -6.53 -23.19
CA GLN A 42 -22.58 -6.46 -21.83
C GLN A 42 -21.41 -6.65 -20.86
N GLU A 43 -20.87 -5.56 -20.32
CA GLU A 43 -19.70 -5.59 -19.42
C GLU A 43 -19.90 -6.53 -18.21
N TRP A 44 -21.14 -6.66 -17.73
CA TRP A 44 -21.53 -7.56 -16.64
C TRP A 44 -21.30 -9.06 -16.94
N ASN A 45 -21.13 -9.44 -18.21
CA ASN A 45 -20.87 -10.81 -18.64
C ASN A 45 -19.37 -11.14 -18.79
N LEU A 46 -18.51 -10.13 -18.71
CA LEU A 46 -17.06 -10.24 -18.87
C LEU A 46 -16.39 -10.69 -17.56
N PRO A 47 -15.13 -11.16 -17.62
CA PRO A 47 -14.34 -11.40 -16.42
C PRO A 47 -14.22 -10.12 -15.58
N GLN A 48 -14.18 -10.31 -14.26
CA GLN A 48 -13.96 -9.19 -13.35
C GLN A 48 -12.62 -8.49 -13.68
N ASP A 49 -12.60 -7.16 -13.56
CA ASP A 49 -11.46 -6.29 -13.85
C ASP A 49 -11.00 -6.30 -15.33
N TYR A 50 -11.65 -7.05 -16.22
CA TYR A 50 -11.30 -7.09 -17.64
C TYR A 50 -11.48 -5.72 -18.31
N SER A 51 -12.56 -5.00 -18.01
CA SER A 51 -12.81 -3.66 -18.54
C SER A 51 -11.70 -2.65 -18.20
N HIS A 52 -10.97 -2.84 -17.10
CA HIS A 52 -9.83 -1.99 -16.72
C HIS A 52 -8.63 -2.17 -17.68
N PHE A 53 -8.43 -3.37 -18.23
CA PHE A 53 -7.42 -3.60 -19.25
C PHE A 53 -7.86 -3.01 -20.60
N VAL A 54 -9.14 -3.20 -20.96
CA VAL A 54 -9.73 -2.64 -22.18
C VAL A 54 -9.67 -1.11 -22.19
N SER A 55 -9.94 -0.45 -21.06
CA SER A 55 -9.98 1.00 -20.98
C SER A 55 -8.64 1.68 -21.30
N ARG A 56 -7.51 0.97 -21.15
CA ARG A 56 -6.17 1.46 -21.51
C ARG A 56 -6.03 1.75 -23.01
N TYR A 57 -6.82 1.03 -23.83
CA TYR A 57 -6.80 1.15 -25.28
C TYR A 57 -7.88 2.07 -25.83
N HIS A 58 -8.83 2.53 -25.01
CA HIS A 58 -9.89 3.44 -25.46
C HIS A 58 -9.35 4.74 -26.05
N GLN A 59 -8.23 5.26 -25.53
CA GLN A 59 -7.56 6.46 -26.05
C GLN A 59 -7.10 6.31 -27.51
N PHE A 60 -6.77 5.09 -27.94
CA PHE A 60 -6.31 4.80 -29.31
C PHE A 60 -7.49 4.51 -30.25
N HIS A 61 -8.63 4.08 -29.71
CA HIS A 61 -9.73 3.49 -30.48
C HIS A 61 -11.09 4.17 -30.25
N TRP A 62 -11.11 5.47 -29.98
CA TRP A 62 -12.32 6.22 -29.64
C TRP A 62 -13.46 6.08 -30.68
N GLN A 63 -13.13 5.96 -31.97
CA GLN A 63 -14.12 5.73 -33.04
C GLN A 63 -14.54 4.27 -33.21
N ARG A 64 -13.79 3.32 -32.67
CA ARG A 64 -14.01 1.87 -32.84
C ARG A 64 -13.72 1.12 -31.53
N PRO A 65 -14.63 1.20 -30.54
CA PRO A 65 -14.42 0.62 -29.22
C PRO A 65 -14.03 -0.87 -29.22
N TRP A 66 -14.56 -1.67 -30.15
CA TRP A 66 -14.22 -3.10 -30.30
C TRP A 66 -12.73 -3.37 -30.56
N MET A 67 -11.97 -2.40 -31.10
CA MET A 67 -10.52 -2.56 -31.29
C MET A 67 -9.76 -2.57 -29.96
N ALA A 68 -10.25 -1.90 -28.92
CA ALA A 68 -9.66 -1.97 -27.58
C ALA A 68 -9.81 -3.37 -26.96
N TYR A 69 -10.93 -4.05 -27.23
CA TYR A 69 -11.13 -5.44 -26.85
C TYR A 69 -10.21 -6.37 -27.62
N ARG A 70 -9.95 -6.08 -28.90
CA ARG A 70 -9.00 -6.84 -29.72
C ARG A 70 -7.57 -6.75 -29.18
N ASP A 71 -7.11 -5.55 -28.85
CA ASP A 71 -5.75 -5.35 -28.32
C ASP A 71 -5.60 -6.02 -26.94
N THR A 72 -6.64 -5.94 -26.11
CA THR A 72 -6.66 -6.66 -24.81
C THR A 72 -6.65 -8.18 -25.01
N LEU A 73 -7.29 -8.69 -26.06
CA LEU A 73 -7.24 -10.11 -26.41
C LEU A 73 -5.83 -10.55 -26.82
N ASP A 74 -5.09 -9.69 -27.50
CA ASP A 74 -3.70 -9.95 -27.89
C ASP A 74 -2.76 -9.93 -26.66
N ASP A 75 -3.04 -9.09 -25.67
CA ASP A 75 -2.39 -9.14 -24.35
C ASP A 75 -2.66 -10.46 -23.62
N ILE A 76 -3.88 -11.01 -23.73
CA ILE A 76 -4.20 -12.34 -23.21
C ILE A 76 -3.41 -13.41 -23.94
N ARG A 77 -3.44 -13.43 -25.29
CA ARG A 77 -2.71 -14.41 -26.11
C ARG A 77 -1.21 -14.40 -25.86
N SER A 78 -0.63 -13.22 -25.62
CA SER A 78 0.80 -13.08 -25.30
C SER A 78 1.13 -13.42 -23.84
N GLY A 79 0.12 -13.61 -22.99
CA GLY A 79 0.27 -13.97 -21.59
C GLY A 79 0.58 -12.79 -20.66
N LYS A 80 0.47 -11.54 -21.13
CA LYS A 80 0.63 -10.33 -20.31
C LYS A 80 -0.57 -10.09 -19.39
N VAL A 81 -1.75 -10.47 -19.86
CA VAL A 81 -2.98 -10.51 -19.07
C VAL A 81 -3.40 -11.97 -18.94
N VAL A 82 -3.74 -12.39 -17.73
CA VAL A 82 -4.18 -13.75 -17.44
C VAL A 82 -5.56 -13.74 -16.81
N LEU A 83 -6.34 -14.79 -17.05
CA LEU A 83 -7.64 -14.98 -16.42
C LEU A 83 -7.52 -16.05 -15.33
N LEU A 84 -7.94 -15.69 -14.11
CA LEU A 84 -7.95 -16.57 -12.94
C LEU A 84 -9.38 -17.00 -12.64
N GLU A 85 -9.59 -18.29 -12.46
CA GLU A 85 -10.86 -18.83 -12.00
C GLU A 85 -11.08 -18.55 -10.50
N LYS A 86 -12.21 -17.95 -10.13
CA LYS A 86 -12.53 -17.58 -8.74
C LYS A 86 -12.85 -18.78 -7.84
N LYS A 87 -13.32 -19.88 -8.41
CA LYS A 87 -13.66 -21.12 -7.71
C LYS A 87 -13.22 -22.28 -8.59
N MET A 88 -12.30 -23.13 -8.12
CA MET A 88 -11.87 -24.28 -8.92
C MET A 88 -13.08 -25.16 -9.24
N THR A 89 -13.50 -25.20 -10.51
CA THR A 89 -14.58 -26.09 -10.96
C THR A 89 -14.08 -27.51 -11.29
N GLY A 90 -12.81 -27.80 -11.03
CA GLY A 90 -12.25 -29.15 -11.15
C GLY A 90 -11.85 -29.55 -12.58
N HIS A 91 -11.91 -28.65 -13.55
CA HIS A 91 -11.47 -28.93 -14.92
C HIS A 91 -9.97 -28.65 -15.08
N ALA A 92 -9.13 -29.58 -14.64
CA ALA A 92 -7.66 -29.51 -14.76
C ALA A 92 -7.13 -29.40 -16.22
N LEU A 93 -8.00 -29.56 -17.22
CA LEU A 93 -7.62 -29.66 -18.64
C LEU A 93 -7.43 -28.29 -19.33
N THR A 94 -8.00 -27.22 -18.79
CA THR A 94 -7.97 -25.87 -19.38
C THR A 94 -6.96 -24.94 -18.70
N GLY A 95 -6.17 -25.45 -17.76
CA GLY A 95 -5.20 -24.66 -16.99
C GLY A 95 -3.80 -24.60 -17.62
N VAL A 96 -2.89 -23.90 -16.94
CA VAL A 96 -1.47 -23.75 -17.34
C VAL A 96 -0.57 -24.90 -16.89
N LEU A 97 -1.13 -25.85 -16.13
CA LEU A 97 -0.44 -27.03 -15.63
C LEU A 97 -0.87 -28.29 -16.38
N THR A 98 0.05 -29.25 -16.51
CA THR A 98 -0.24 -30.61 -16.94
C THR A 98 -0.89 -31.40 -15.81
N SER A 99 -1.45 -32.57 -16.11
CA SER A 99 -1.98 -33.48 -15.10
C SER A 99 -0.94 -33.95 -14.08
N SER A 100 0.35 -33.87 -14.42
CA SER A 100 1.46 -34.17 -13.51
C SER A 100 1.91 -32.97 -12.66
N GLY A 101 1.28 -31.80 -12.81
CA GLY A 101 1.59 -30.58 -12.08
C GLY A 101 2.76 -29.76 -12.64
N ASN A 102 3.27 -30.10 -13.83
CA ASN A 102 4.31 -29.31 -14.51
C ASN A 102 3.68 -28.18 -15.33
N LEU A 103 4.41 -27.10 -15.59
CA LEU A 103 3.99 -26.10 -16.56
C LEU A 103 3.86 -26.72 -17.94
N ARG A 104 2.85 -26.32 -18.71
CA ARG A 104 2.68 -26.77 -20.09
C ARG A 104 3.67 -26.05 -21.00
N ASN A 105 4.19 -26.77 -21.99
CA ASN A 105 5.18 -26.25 -22.93
C ASN A 105 4.56 -25.40 -24.07
N ASP A 106 3.23 -25.41 -24.20
CA ASP A 106 2.47 -24.64 -25.20
C ASP A 106 2.13 -23.22 -24.73
N LEU A 107 2.59 -22.82 -23.54
CA LEU A 107 2.35 -21.48 -22.99
C LEU A 107 3.14 -20.38 -23.72
N PRO A 108 2.58 -19.16 -23.85
CA PRO A 108 3.32 -18.01 -24.34
C PRO A 108 4.61 -17.77 -23.54
N LEU A 109 5.68 -17.37 -24.23
CA LEU A 109 7.02 -17.27 -23.65
C LEU A 109 7.07 -16.41 -22.36
N PHE A 110 6.40 -15.25 -22.37
CA PHE A 110 6.37 -14.34 -21.22
C PHE A 110 5.70 -14.98 -20.01
N LEU A 111 4.55 -15.62 -20.21
CA LEU A 111 3.82 -16.33 -19.18
C LEU A 111 4.65 -17.51 -18.66
N HIS A 112 5.16 -18.36 -19.54
CA HIS A 112 5.96 -19.52 -19.16
C HIS A 112 7.18 -19.11 -18.32
N SER A 113 7.92 -18.10 -18.75
CA SER A 113 9.10 -17.59 -18.04
C SER A 113 8.76 -17.06 -16.65
N HIS A 114 7.70 -16.24 -16.54
CA HIS A 114 7.27 -15.67 -15.26
C HIS A 114 6.79 -16.77 -14.30
N LEU A 115 5.96 -17.71 -14.75
CA LEU A 115 5.49 -18.82 -13.91
C LEU A 115 6.64 -19.73 -13.47
N SER A 116 7.58 -20.03 -14.36
CA SER A 116 8.79 -20.81 -14.04
C SER A 116 9.61 -20.12 -12.97
N TYR A 117 9.77 -18.79 -13.07
CA TYR A 117 10.45 -17.98 -12.07
C TYR A 117 9.76 -18.06 -10.71
N LEU A 118 8.43 -17.86 -10.65
CA LEU A 118 7.65 -17.95 -9.41
C LEU A 118 7.79 -19.32 -8.73
N ILE A 119 7.70 -20.42 -9.51
CA ILE A 119 7.87 -21.78 -9.00
C ILE A 119 9.29 -21.99 -8.47
N SER A 120 10.31 -21.59 -9.23
CA SER A 120 11.71 -21.78 -8.85
C SER A 120 12.10 -21.02 -7.57
N LYS A 121 11.51 -19.84 -7.37
CA LYS A 121 11.77 -18.97 -6.22
C LYS A 121 10.76 -19.14 -5.08
N GLN A 122 9.77 -20.01 -5.26
CA GLN A 122 8.67 -20.22 -4.30
C GLN A 122 8.01 -18.90 -3.87
N LEU A 123 7.81 -17.98 -4.83
CA LEU A 123 7.33 -16.63 -4.57
C LEU A 123 5.82 -16.63 -4.33
N LYS A 124 5.47 -16.59 -3.05
CA LYS A 124 4.08 -16.43 -2.59
C LYS A 124 3.69 -14.97 -2.58
N ARG A 125 2.38 -14.69 -2.63
CA ARG A 125 1.87 -13.33 -2.47
C ARG A 125 2.41 -12.76 -1.15
N PRO A 126 2.94 -11.53 -1.16
CA PRO A 126 3.27 -10.84 0.07
C PRO A 126 2.01 -10.80 0.92
N ALA A 127 2.07 -11.40 2.10
CA ALA A 127 0.99 -11.33 3.07
C ALA A 127 0.94 -9.89 3.59
N TYR A 128 0.27 -9.02 2.83
CA TYR A 128 -0.25 -7.79 3.39
C TYR A 128 -1.35 -8.24 4.34
N TYR A 129 -1.13 -8.08 5.64
CA TYR A 129 -2.21 -8.04 6.61
C TYR A 129 -3.06 -6.81 6.27
N VAL A 130 -3.95 -6.97 5.29
CA VAL A 130 -5.14 -6.17 5.21
C VAL A 130 -5.89 -6.51 6.48
N ARG A 131 -5.87 -5.59 7.44
CA ARG A 131 -6.83 -5.58 8.53
C ARG A 131 -8.19 -5.78 7.86
N PRO A 132 -8.89 -6.91 8.11
CA PRO A 132 -10.21 -7.10 7.53
C PRO A 132 -11.04 -5.87 7.92
N SER A 133 -11.75 -5.28 6.96
CA SER A 133 -12.87 -4.40 7.29
C SER A 133 -13.69 -5.14 8.34
N GLU A 134 -13.90 -4.47 9.48
CA GLU A 134 -14.40 -5.07 10.70
C GLU A 134 -15.56 -6.04 10.42
N PRO A 135 -15.54 -7.28 10.95
CA PRO A 135 -16.76 -8.05 10.97
C PRO A 135 -17.78 -7.25 11.77
N VAL A 136 -18.93 -7.00 11.15
CA VAL A 136 -20.13 -6.55 11.85
C VAL A 136 -20.43 -7.63 12.90
N GLN A 137 -19.93 -7.43 14.12
CA GLN A 137 -20.18 -8.32 15.25
C GLN A 137 -20.80 -7.51 16.37
N HIS A 138 -22.05 -7.89 16.60
CA HIS A 138 -22.94 -7.49 17.66
C HIS A 138 -22.22 -7.34 19.01
N ALA A 139 -22.60 -6.26 19.70
CA ALA A 139 -22.18 -5.90 21.04
C ALA A 139 -22.06 -7.09 22.00
N GLN A 140 -20.88 -7.25 22.60
CA GLN A 140 -20.71 -7.93 23.89
C GLN A 140 -19.88 -7.05 24.85
N ALA A 141 -20.62 -6.19 25.55
CA ALA A 141 -20.51 -5.86 26.98
C ALA A 141 -19.14 -5.55 27.63
N ALA A 142 -18.74 -4.28 27.56
CA ALA A 142 -18.80 -3.34 28.71
C ALA A 142 -18.05 -3.63 30.03
N LYS A 143 -16.79 -4.10 30.03
CA LYS A 143 -15.92 -4.00 31.24
C LYS A 143 -14.54 -3.35 31.06
N THR A 144 -14.09 -3.09 29.83
CA THR A 144 -12.70 -2.64 29.55
C THR A 144 -12.57 -1.14 29.27
N ILE A 145 -13.67 -0.43 29.09
CA ILE A 145 -13.69 0.92 28.49
C ILE A 145 -13.29 2.02 29.51
N ASN A 146 -13.51 1.83 30.81
CA ASN A 146 -13.31 2.85 31.84
C ASN A 146 -12.02 2.67 32.68
N SER A 147 -10.91 2.25 32.04
CA SER A 147 -9.63 1.95 32.69
C SER A 147 -8.59 3.10 32.60
N LYS A 148 -7.55 3.10 33.46
CA LYS A 148 -6.43 4.08 33.38
C LYS A 148 -5.80 4.11 31.98
N SER A 149 -5.68 2.95 31.35
CA SER A 149 -5.13 2.80 30.00
C SER A 149 -5.94 3.58 28.97
N ALA A 150 -7.27 3.46 29.01
CA ALA A 150 -8.17 4.21 28.15
C ALA A 150 -8.04 5.73 28.38
N GLY A 151 -7.91 6.14 29.65
CA GLY A 151 -7.61 7.52 30.04
C GLY A 151 -6.33 8.09 29.42
N ARG A 152 -5.23 7.35 29.52
CA ARG A 152 -3.92 7.76 28.96
C ARG A 152 -3.95 7.91 27.44
N LEU A 153 -4.65 6.99 26.77
CA LEU A 153 -4.83 7.05 25.33
C LEU A 153 -5.67 8.25 24.90
N LEU A 154 -6.73 8.57 25.65
CA LEU A 154 -7.52 9.78 25.41
C LEU A 154 -6.69 11.06 25.60
N ALA A 155 -5.81 11.11 26.60
CA ALA A 155 -4.90 12.24 26.79
C ALA A 155 -3.94 12.41 25.60
N ALA A 156 -3.35 11.30 25.13
CA ALA A 156 -2.52 11.30 23.92
C ALA A 156 -3.30 11.75 22.67
N GLY A 157 -4.54 11.26 22.51
CA GLY A 157 -5.43 11.65 21.42
C GLY A 157 -5.81 13.13 21.44
N GLY A 158 -6.11 13.68 22.62
CA GLY A 158 -6.42 15.11 22.80
C GLY A 158 -5.24 16.01 22.46
N VAL A 159 -4.02 15.64 22.84
CA VAL A 159 -2.79 16.37 22.47
C VAL A 159 -2.53 16.27 20.96
N TYR A 160 -2.65 15.07 20.38
CA TYR A 160 -2.42 14.86 18.94
C TYR A 160 -3.43 15.61 18.06
N ASN A 161 -4.71 15.58 18.44
CA ASN A 161 -5.78 16.24 17.71
C ASN A 161 -5.83 17.76 17.99
N GLY A 162 -5.09 18.25 19.00
CA GLY A 162 -5.18 19.64 19.45
C GLY A 162 -6.50 19.98 20.16
N ASN A 163 -7.26 18.97 20.58
CA ASN A 163 -8.57 19.08 21.23
C ASN A 163 -8.52 18.46 22.64
N ILE A 164 -7.76 19.08 23.54
CA ILE A 164 -7.55 18.56 24.89
C ILE A 164 -8.87 18.53 25.69
N ASP A 165 -9.70 19.56 25.57
CA ASP A 165 -10.93 19.68 26.38
C ASP A 165 -12.00 18.65 25.97
N GLY A 166 -12.16 18.39 24.68
CA GLY A 166 -13.12 17.38 24.20
C GLY A 166 -12.75 15.96 24.64
N PHE A 167 -11.46 15.63 24.58
CA PHE A 167 -10.97 14.31 24.98
C PHE A 167 -10.93 14.14 26.51
N LYS A 168 -10.66 15.21 27.26
CA LYS A 168 -10.79 15.22 28.72
C LYS A 168 -12.22 14.92 29.15
N LYS A 169 -13.19 15.63 28.55
CA LYS A 169 -14.63 15.40 28.80
C LYS A 169 -15.04 13.98 28.48
N THR A 170 -14.47 13.40 27.42
CA THR A 170 -14.72 12.00 27.06
C THR A 170 -14.16 11.04 28.12
N ALA A 171 -12.96 11.28 28.65
CA ALA A 171 -12.39 10.47 29.73
C ALA A 171 -13.22 10.56 31.02
N GLU A 172 -13.74 11.74 31.35
CA GLU A 172 -14.67 11.98 32.46
C GLU A 172 -16.00 11.23 32.28
N GLN A 173 -16.57 11.27 31.06
CA GLN A 173 -17.80 10.56 30.72
C GLN A 173 -17.65 9.04 30.73
N LEU A 174 -16.47 8.51 30.39
CA LEU A 174 -16.17 7.09 30.53
C LEU A 174 -16.14 6.64 31.99
N GLY A 175 -15.81 7.56 32.92
CA GLY A 175 -15.76 7.28 34.34
C GLY A 175 -14.73 6.22 34.72
N GLY A 176 -14.93 5.57 35.87
CA GLY A 176 -13.99 4.57 36.40
C GLY A 176 -12.60 5.17 36.64
N ASP A 177 -11.56 4.48 36.18
CA ASP A 177 -10.17 4.90 36.31
C ASP A 177 -9.67 5.75 35.13
N ALA A 178 -10.48 5.94 34.09
CA ALA A 178 -10.09 6.70 32.89
C ALA A 178 -9.71 8.17 33.18
N PRO A 179 -10.45 8.93 34.01
CA PRO A 179 -10.06 10.31 34.35
C PRO A 179 -8.69 10.37 35.06
N ALA A 180 -8.42 9.41 35.95
CA ALA A 180 -7.14 9.33 36.66
C ALA A 180 -5.97 9.01 35.70
N GLY A 181 -6.18 8.09 34.76
CA GLY A 181 -5.19 7.80 33.72
C GLY A 181 -4.95 8.97 32.77
N TYR A 182 -5.99 9.74 32.43
CA TYR A 182 -5.91 10.95 31.62
C TYR A 182 -5.07 12.03 32.31
N ASN A 183 -5.42 12.35 33.57
CA ASN A 183 -4.72 13.37 34.35
C ASN A 183 -3.27 12.97 34.65
N GLN A 184 -2.95 11.69 34.83
CA GLN A 184 -1.56 11.22 34.98
C GLN A 184 -0.64 11.63 33.82
N VAL A 185 -1.18 11.72 32.60
CA VAL A 185 -0.43 12.15 31.42
C VAL A 185 -0.35 13.68 31.37
N MET A 186 -1.46 14.36 31.64
CA MET A 186 -1.57 15.81 31.48
C MET A 186 -0.93 16.62 32.62
N ASP A 187 -0.95 16.11 33.85
CA ASP A 187 -0.42 16.80 35.04
C ASP A 187 1.10 16.62 35.19
N ASN A 188 1.72 15.78 34.36
CA ASN A 188 3.15 15.54 34.39
C ASN A 188 3.88 16.70 33.68
N LYS A 189 4.17 17.76 34.45
CA LYS A 189 4.73 19.06 34.01
C LYS A 189 6.08 19.00 33.26
N GLY A 190 6.66 17.82 33.06
CA GLY A 190 7.96 17.61 32.40
C GLY A 190 7.95 16.63 31.21
N LEU A 191 6.79 16.09 30.81
CA LEU A 191 6.70 15.05 29.77
C LEU A 191 5.71 15.40 28.64
N LEU A 192 5.62 16.69 28.29
CA LEU A 192 4.76 17.19 27.22
C LEU A 192 5.50 17.60 25.95
N ILE A 193 6.81 17.35 25.86
CA ILE A 193 7.55 17.55 24.62
C ILE A 193 8.45 16.34 24.43
N THR A 194 8.27 15.66 23.29
CA THR A 194 9.00 14.47 22.82
C THR A 194 8.27 13.14 23.07
N GLY A 195 7.56 12.69 22.04
CA GLY A 195 7.28 11.28 21.77
C GLY A 195 6.23 10.62 22.67
N ALA A 196 5.04 10.42 22.10
CA ALA A 196 3.98 9.56 22.66
C ALA A 196 4.34 8.06 22.73
N SER A 197 5.63 7.70 22.84
CA SER A 197 6.10 6.31 22.77
C SER A 197 6.65 5.75 24.09
N VAL A 198 6.87 6.56 25.13
CA VAL A 198 7.56 6.08 26.35
C VAL A 198 6.64 5.77 27.53
N ALA A 199 5.41 6.31 27.57
CA ALA A 199 4.53 6.13 28.74
C ALA A 199 4.01 4.70 28.96
N ALA A 200 4.10 3.82 27.95
CA ALA A 200 3.79 2.39 28.10
C ALA A 200 4.97 1.56 28.64
N ALA A 201 6.20 2.10 28.64
CA ALA A 201 7.42 1.33 28.86
C ALA A 201 7.86 1.17 30.34
N LEU A 202 7.19 1.82 31.31
CA LEU A 202 7.62 1.80 32.72
C LEU A 202 6.70 1.01 33.67
N GLY A 203 5.92 0.06 33.17
CA GLY A 203 5.17 -0.90 34.00
C GLY A 203 5.91 -2.21 34.23
N ILE A 204 7.09 -2.20 34.87
CA ILE A 204 7.81 -3.44 35.25
C ILE A 204 7.18 -4.02 36.52
N GLY A 205 6.61 -5.22 36.40
CA GLY A 205 6.25 -6.10 37.51
C GLY A 205 6.51 -7.56 37.13
N ARG A 206 7.50 -8.16 37.80
CA ARG A 206 8.02 -9.54 37.66
C ARG A 206 6.94 -10.63 37.49
N LEU A 207 7.23 -11.69 36.69
CA LEU A 207 7.34 -13.11 37.12
C LEU A 207 7.52 -14.12 35.93
N THR A 208 8.50 -15.01 36.09
CA THR A 208 8.67 -16.40 35.57
C THR A 208 9.02 -16.70 34.09
N PRO A 209 9.88 -17.72 33.82
CA PRO A 209 10.44 -18.00 32.51
C PRO A 209 9.68 -19.12 31.77
N THR A 210 8.59 -18.81 31.06
CA THR A 210 7.97 -19.78 30.13
C THR A 210 7.32 -19.16 28.88
N ASN A 211 7.52 -17.87 28.58
CA ASN A 211 6.82 -17.21 27.47
C ASN A 211 7.74 -16.58 26.40
N GLU A 212 8.88 -17.21 26.10
CA GLU A 212 9.79 -16.73 25.03
C GLU A 212 9.12 -16.69 23.63
N LEU A 213 8.08 -17.49 23.38
CA LEU A 213 7.35 -17.50 22.12
C LEU A 213 6.28 -16.39 22.02
N GLU A 214 5.66 -16.02 23.14
CA GLU A 214 4.69 -14.92 23.15
C GLU A 214 5.37 -13.55 23.18
N THR A 215 6.54 -13.43 23.82
CA THR A 215 7.34 -12.19 23.80
C THR A 215 7.84 -11.86 22.39
N LEU A 216 8.26 -12.86 21.60
CA LEU A 216 8.64 -12.67 20.18
C LEU A 216 7.45 -12.25 19.30
N SER A 217 6.26 -12.79 19.55
CA SER A 217 5.04 -12.39 18.82
C SER A 217 4.58 -10.96 19.14
N ASN A 218 4.86 -10.49 20.36
CA ASN A 218 4.54 -9.12 20.79
C ASN A 218 5.64 -8.10 20.42
N LEU A 219 6.87 -8.55 20.16
CA LEU A 219 7.92 -7.74 19.52
C LEU A 219 7.55 -7.34 18.08
N SER A 220 6.79 -8.17 17.37
CA SER A 220 6.24 -7.88 16.03
C SER A 220 5.05 -6.89 16.05
N LYS A 221 4.46 -6.61 17.22
CA LYS A 221 3.36 -5.65 17.41
C LYS A 221 3.83 -4.29 17.91
N ILE A 222 5.14 -4.07 18.00
CA ILE A 222 5.68 -2.73 18.08
C ILE A 222 5.33 -2.07 16.73
N PRO A 223 4.67 -0.89 16.71
CA PRO A 223 4.51 -0.14 15.47
C PRO A 223 5.89 -0.06 14.82
N SER A 224 6.01 -0.55 13.58
CA SER A 224 7.23 -0.34 12.82
C SER A 224 7.55 1.15 12.91
N PRO A 225 8.77 1.55 13.31
CA PRO A 225 9.08 2.95 13.49
C PRO A 225 8.72 3.68 12.18
N PRO A 226 8.14 4.90 12.27
CA PRO A 226 7.66 5.62 11.09
C PRO A 226 8.71 5.61 10.00
N PRO A 227 8.36 5.39 8.71
CA PRO A 227 9.36 5.30 7.65
C PRO A 227 10.32 6.49 7.61
N SER A 228 9.89 7.67 8.07
CA SER A 228 10.72 8.87 8.21
C SER A 228 11.90 8.72 9.18
N THR A 229 11.83 7.78 10.13
CA THR A 229 12.94 7.46 11.07
C THR A 229 14.14 6.82 10.38
N LEU A 230 13.94 6.23 9.20
CA LEU A 230 14.99 5.66 8.36
C LEU A 230 15.58 6.70 7.39
N VAL A 231 15.06 7.94 7.40
CA VAL A 231 15.49 9.00 6.51
C VAL A 231 16.38 9.99 7.28
N ASN A 232 17.59 10.19 6.77
CA ASN A 232 18.52 11.16 7.31
C ASN A 232 18.37 12.50 6.60
N PHE A 233 18.09 13.55 7.38
CA PHE A 233 17.91 14.92 6.88
C PHE A 233 19.10 15.80 7.27
N GLU A 234 20.15 15.78 6.45
CA GLU A 234 21.29 16.66 6.67
C GLU A 234 20.91 18.14 6.49
N SER A 235 21.27 18.99 7.45
CA SER A 235 20.89 20.41 7.46
C SER A 235 21.35 21.16 6.19
N ARG A 236 22.54 20.84 5.67
CA ARG A 236 23.06 21.42 4.42
C ARG A 236 22.18 21.05 3.22
N GLN A 237 21.71 19.81 3.17
CA GLN A 237 20.87 19.33 2.08
C GLN A 237 19.45 19.90 2.21
N LEU A 238 18.87 19.94 3.40
CA LEU A 238 17.59 20.61 3.67
C LEU A 238 17.64 22.08 3.23
N GLN A 239 18.68 22.81 3.61
CA GLN A 239 18.86 24.22 3.22
C GLN A 239 18.94 24.39 1.71
N LYS A 240 19.71 23.53 1.02
CA LYS A 240 19.83 23.53 -0.44
C LYS A 240 18.49 23.25 -1.15
N LYS A 241 17.63 22.45 -0.52
CA LYS A 241 16.35 22.00 -1.09
C LYS A 241 15.15 22.77 -0.59
N PHE A 242 15.34 23.74 0.31
CA PHE A 242 14.27 24.58 0.85
C PHE A 242 13.49 25.36 -0.22
N LYS A 243 14.06 25.57 -1.41
CA LYS A 243 13.35 26.11 -2.57
C LYS A 243 12.09 25.32 -2.99
N HIS A 244 11.96 24.06 -2.54
CA HIS A 244 10.78 23.22 -2.76
C HIS A 244 9.81 23.22 -1.56
N ALA A 245 10.12 23.92 -0.47
CA ALA A 245 9.30 23.94 0.74
C ALA A 245 7.88 24.44 0.47
N VAL A 246 7.72 25.36 -0.49
CA VAL A 246 6.42 25.86 -0.94
C VAL A 246 5.50 24.75 -1.46
N ASP A 247 6.04 23.71 -2.10
CA ASP A 247 5.25 22.57 -2.60
C ASP A 247 4.61 21.79 -1.43
N PHE A 248 5.30 21.77 -0.29
CA PHE A 248 4.83 21.14 0.96
C PHE A 248 4.06 22.11 1.86
N ASN A 249 3.59 23.24 1.31
CA ASN A 249 2.87 24.28 2.05
C ASN A 249 3.67 24.89 3.21
N VAL A 250 5.01 24.97 3.07
CA VAL A 250 5.90 25.63 4.02
C VAL A 250 6.44 26.92 3.38
N PRO A 251 5.76 28.07 3.59
CA PRO A 251 6.24 29.36 3.11
C PRO A 251 7.37 29.90 3.99
N GLY A 252 8.11 30.89 3.49
CA GLY A 252 9.10 31.64 4.26
C GLY A 252 10.54 31.45 3.78
N ASN A 253 11.48 31.56 4.71
CA ASN A 253 12.92 31.60 4.43
C ASN A 253 13.65 30.41 5.08
N PRO A 254 14.82 29.99 4.55
CA PRO A 254 15.61 28.89 5.10
C PRO A 254 16.38 29.29 6.38
N ASN A 255 15.66 29.79 7.38
CA ASN A 255 16.17 30.01 8.74
C ASN A 255 15.92 28.76 9.61
N ALA A 256 16.36 28.77 10.87
CA ALA A 256 16.25 27.59 11.75
C ALA A 256 14.80 27.08 11.89
N GLU A 257 13.83 27.99 11.99
CA GLU A 257 12.41 27.65 12.09
C GLU A 257 11.87 27.08 10.77
N GLY A 258 12.18 27.72 9.65
CA GLY A 258 11.79 27.26 8.31
C GLY A 258 12.35 25.87 8.00
N LEU A 259 13.63 25.62 8.28
CA LEU A 259 14.24 24.31 8.06
C LEU A 259 13.59 23.23 8.92
N LYS A 260 13.23 23.54 10.18
CA LYS A 260 12.52 22.61 11.06
C LYS A 260 11.11 22.31 10.54
N SER A 261 10.38 23.31 10.07
CA SER A 261 9.06 23.13 9.46
C SER A 261 9.12 22.33 8.16
N PHE A 262 10.14 22.56 7.33
CA PHE A 262 10.34 21.81 6.10
C PHE A 262 10.69 20.35 6.37
N GLU A 263 11.60 20.07 7.31
CA GLU A 263 11.91 18.72 7.75
C GLU A 263 10.65 18.02 8.28
N GLN A 264 9.86 18.69 9.11
CA GLN A 264 8.61 18.14 9.64
C GLN A 264 7.61 17.82 8.52
N ALA A 265 7.46 18.70 7.52
CA ALA A 265 6.56 18.46 6.39
C ALA A 265 7.02 17.26 5.54
N LEU A 266 8.32 17.09 5.33
CA LEU A 266 8.88 15.92 4.64
C LEU A 266 8.61 14.64 5.44
N LYS A 267 8.80 14.65 6.76
CA LYS A 267 8.49 13.51 7.63
C LYS A 267 7.01 13.16 7.61
N SER A 268 6.13 14.15 7.79
CA SER A 268 4.69 13.95 7.73
C SER A 268 4.24 13.38 6.38
N HIS A 269 4.83 13.84 5.27
CA HIS A 269 4.58 13.27 3.94
C HIS A 269 5.03 11.80 3.85
N ILE A 270 6.24 11.48 4.31
CA ILE A 270 6.77 10.11 4.27
C ILE A 270 5.94 9.15 5.14
N ASP A 271 5.46 9.63 6.28
CA ASP A 271 4.70 8.84 7.24
C ASP A 271 3.20 8.79 6.93
N ASP A 272 2.74 9.52 5.92
CA ASP A 272 1.36 9.48 5.46
C ASP A 272 1.00 8.07 4.95
N PRO A 273 -0.11 7.47 5.39
CA PRO A 273 -0.47 6.10 5.04
C PRO A 273 -0.76 5.90 3.54
N LEU A 274 -1.03 6.97 2.78
CA LEU A 274 -1.22 6.94 1.34
C LEU A 274 0.08 7.17 0.56
N THR A 275 1.18 7.48 1.24
CA THR A 275 2.49 7.63 0.62
C THR A 275 3.12 6.27 0.36
N ASN A 276 3.35 5.99 -0.92
CA ASN A 276 3.92 4.73 -1.38
C ASN A 276 5.43 4.88 -1.58
N ARG A 277 6.21 3.90 -1.08
CA ARG A 277 7.63 3.81 -1.38
C ARG A 277 7.86 3.03 -2.68
N ILE A 278 8.34 3.71 -3.72
CA ILE A 278 8.66 3.16 -5.03
C ILE A 278 10.20 3.13 -5.17
N THR A 279 10.74 1.99 -5.57
CA THR A 279 12.17 1.89 -5.92
C THR A 279 12.34 2.37 -7.36
N GLY A 280 13.26 3.30 -7.59
CA GLY A 280 13.34 3.97 -8.86
C GLY A 280 14.67 4.68 -9.13
N LYS A 281 14.65 5.48 -10.19
CA LYS A 281 15.78 6.31 -10.63
C LYS A 281 15.41 7.79 -10.52
N TYR A 282 16.37 8.59 -10.13
CA TYR A 282 16.33 10.03 -10.27
C TYR A 282 17.30 10.45 -11.37
N ARG A 283 16.79 11.20 -12.37
CA ARG A 283 17.57 11.65 -13.53
C ARG A 283 18.32 10.51 -14.21
N TRP A 284 17.67 9.36 -14.37
CA TRP A 284 18.16 8.17 -15.09
C TRP A 284 19.31 7.39 -14.43
N ASN A 285 20.22 8.06 -13.70
CA ASN A 285 21.48 7.45 -13.29
C ASN A 285 21.65 7.26 -11.78
N GLN A 286 20.73 7.80 -10.96
CA GLN A 286 20.83 7.71 -9.50
C GLN A 286 19.73 6.81 -8.95
N ASP A 287 20.10 5.70 -8.31
CA ASP A 287 19.15 4.86 -7.57
C ASP A 287 18.61 5.62 -6.36
N VAL A 288 17.28 5.61 -6.21
CA VAL A 288 16.57 6.30 -5.14
C VAL A 288 15.34 5.52 -4.69
N TYR A 289 14.89 5.81 -3.47
CA TYR A 289 13.51 5.54 -3.07
C TYR A 289 12.68 6.81 -3.23
N HIS A 290 11.56 6.69 -3.93
CA HIS A 290 10.52 7.69 -4.05
C HIS A 290 9.44 7.42 -3.01
N TYR A 291 9.17 8.36 -2.13
CA TYR A 291 8.01 8.38 -1.26
C TYR A 291 6.96 9.25 -1.95
N TYR A 292 6.05 8.64 -2.68
CA TYR A 292 5.08 9.32 -3.54
C TYR A 292 3.65 9.16 -3.03
N ASN A 293 2.95 10.27 -2.90
CA ASN A 293 1.53 10.29 -2.54
C ASN A 293 0.68 10.60 -3.79
N PRO A 294 -0.19 9.70 -4.25
CA PRO A 294 -0.97 9.88 -5.47
C PRO A 294 -2.08 10.93 -5.34
N GLU A 295 -2.52 11.28 -4.14
CA GLU A 295 -3.53 12.31 -3.89
C GLU A 295 -2.93 13.71 -3.94
N THR A 296 -1.86 13.94 -3.18
CA THR A 296 -1.21 15.26 -3.11
C THR A 296 -0.25 15.52 -4.27
N LYS A 297 0.13 14.46 -4.99
CA LYS A 297 1.19 14.43 -6.01
C LYS A 297 2.59 14.78 -5.46
N LEU A 298 2.75 14.83 -4.14
CA LEU A 298 4.05 15.10 -3.53
C LEU A 298 4.95 13.87 -3.61
N ASN A 299 6.23 14.12 -3.87
CA ASN A 299 7.26 13.10 -3.90
C ASN A 299 8.47 13.54 -3.08
N VAL A 300 9.02 12.62 -2.28
CA VAL A 300 10.29 12.77 -1.59
C VAL A 300 11.25 11.67 -2.04
N MET A 301 12.45 12.04 -2.47
CA MET A 301 13.49 11.12 -2.90
C MET A 301 14.58 11.00 -1.86
N THR A 302 14.98 9.77 -1.58
CA THR A 302 16.11 9.43 -0.72
C THR A 302 17.05 8.48 -1.46
N LYS A 303 18.32 8.46 -1.10
CA LYS A 303 19.24 7.41 -1.51
C LYS A 303 18.84 6.08 -0.86
N PRO A 304 19.33 4.94 -1.38
CA PRO A 304 19.10 3.64 -0.75
C PRO A 304 19.62 3.53 0.70
N ASP A 305 20.60 4.37 1.06
CA ASP A 305 21.14 4.49 2.42
C ASP A 305 20.28 5.36 3.37
N GLY A 306 19.16 5.89 2.89
CA GLY A 306 18.24 6.73 3.66
C GLY A 306 18.54 8.23 3.61
N ASN A 307 19.62 8.67 2.96
CA ASN A 307 19.93 10.11 2.89
C ASN A 307 18.94 10.86 1.98
N PHE A 308 18.31 11.91 2.51
CA PHE A 308 17.41 12.78 1.75
C PHE A 308 18.12 13.42 0.55
N ILE A 309 17.49 13.37 -0.64
CA ILE A 309 18.02 13.98 -1.86
C ILE A 309 17.25 15.25 -2.17
N SER A 310 15.93 15.17 -2.31
CA SER A 310 15.07 16.28 -2.74
C SER A 310 13.59 15.86 -2.61
N GLY A 311 12.67 16.80 -2.68
CA GLY A 311 11.25 16.52 -2.85
C GLY A 311 10.54 17.71 -3.47
N TRP A 312 9.43 17.46 -4.17
CA TRP A 312 8.54 18.48 -4.76
C TRP A 312 7.22 17.83 -5.19
N LYS A 313 6.26 18.65 -5.61
CA LYS A 313 5.01 18.20 -6.22
C LYS A 313 5.25 17.83 -7.68
N LEU A 314 5.06 16.56 -8.04
CA LEU A 314 5.27 16.08 -9.41
C LEU A 314 4.19 16.63 -10.34
N SER A 315 4.59 16.93 -11.58
CA SER A 315 3.62 17.14 -12.68
C SER A 315 2.93 15.83 -13.05
N ASP A 316 1.86 15.90 -13.86
CA ASP A 316 1.16 14.71 -14.34
C ASP A 316 2.07 13.80 -15.17
N THR A 317 2.94 14.38 -16.00
CA THR A 317 3.95 13.65 -16.77
C THR A 317 4.94 12.94 -15.85
N GLN A 318 5.52 13.66 -14.87
CA GLN A 318 6.48 13.09 -13.92
C GLN A 318 5.85 11.99 -13.05
N SER A 319 4.57 12.18 -12.66
CA SER A 319 3.81 11.16 -11.92
C SER A 319 3.60 9.91 -12.77
N THR A 320 3.25 10.08 -14.05
CA THR A 320 3.05 8.97 -14.99
C THR A 320 4.36 8.21 -15.22
N ASP A 321 5.47 8.93 -15.41
CA ASP A 321 6.79 8.32 -15.58
C ASP A 321 7.29 7.61 -14.32
N LEU A 322 7.00 8.16 -13.14
CA LEU A 322 7.32 7.48 -11.87
C LEU A 322 6.52 6.19 -11.72
N ILE A 323 5.23 6.22 -12.02
CA ILE A 323 4.34 5.05 -11.87
C ILE A 323 4.67 3.98 -12.94
N GLY A 324 4.94 4.39 -14.18
CA GLY A 324 5.19 3.48 -15.29
C GLY A 324 6.63 2.95 -15.36
N ASN A 325 7.62 3.83 -15.17
CA ASN A 325 9.03 3.55 -15.41
C ASN A 325 9.89 3.62 -14.14
N GLY A 326 9.30 3.98 -12.99
CA GLY A 326 10.05 4.17 -11.75
C GLY A 326 11.07 5.32 -11.85
N ASN A 327 10.88 6.31 -12.73
CA ASN A 327 11.86 7.36 -12.95
C ASN A 327 11.22 8.76 -12.89
N VAL A 328 11.93 9.69 -12.27
CA VAL A 328 11.58 11.12 -12.30
C VAL A 328 12.73 11.90 -12.92
N PHE A 329 12.42 12.69 -13.97
CA PHE A 329 13.35 13.61 -14.62
C PHE A 329 12.78 15.04 -14.68
#